data_AF-A0A842XF61-F1
#
_entry.id   AF-A0A842XF61-F1
#
_cell.length_a   1.000
_cell.length_b   1.000
_cell.length_c   1.000
_cell.angle_alpha   90.00
_cell.angle_beta   90.00
_cell.angle_gamma   90.00
#
_symmetry.space_group_name_H-M   'P 1'
#
loop_
_entity.id
_entity.type
_entity.pdbx_description
1 polymer ?
#
loop_
_entity_poly.entity_id
_entity_poly.type
_entity_poly.pdbx_seq_one_letter_code
_entity_poly.pdbx_strand_id
1 'polypeptide(L)' 'MSTIVVKISELRGKDEENVGDLAEFLEGRADVTVDVTSDEITLKYEEGKKGPSRSHLRVLLRKFLHKAE' A
#
# COMPACT_ATOMS: atom_id res chain seq x y z
N MET A 1 14.63 4.74 9.45
CA MET A 1 13.60 4.60 8.40
C MET A 1 12.25 4.44 9.08
N SER A 2 11.23 5.15 8.62
CA SER A 2 9.88 4.99 9.16
C SER A 2 9.07 4.06 8.27
N THR A 3 8.21 3.23 8.88
CA THR A 3 7.47 2.19 8.20
C THR A 3 5.98 2.23 8.54
N ILE A 4 5.14 1.92 7.57
CA ILE A 4 3.70 1.71 7.75
C ILE A 4 3.38 0.30 7.28
N VAL A 5 2.74 -0.47 8.17
CA VAL A 5 2.31 -1.83 7.87
C VAL A 5 0.80 -1.84 7.64
N VAL A 6 0.37 -2.45 6.54
CA VAL A 6 -1.03 -2.69 6.18
C VAL A 6 -1.23 -4.19 6.11
N LYS A 7 -2.09 -4.72 6.98
CA LYS A 7 -2.44 -6.15 6.94
C LYS A 7 -3.39 -6.43 5.80
N ILE A 8 -3.05 -7.43 4.99
CA ILE A 8 -3.81 -7.88 3.82
C ILE A 8 -4.23 -9.36 3.92
N SER A 9 -4.02 -10.01 5.07
CA SER A 9 -4.45 -11.41 5.30
C SER A 9 -5.91 -11.67 4.90
N GLU A 10 -6.80 -10.69 5.08
CA GLU A 10 -8.23 -10.79 4.73
C GLU A 10 -8.54 -10.62 3.24
N LEU A 11 -7.59 -10.10 2.45
CA LEU A 11 -7.70 -9.95 1.00
C LEU A 11 -7.15 -11.17 0.25
N ARG A 12 -6.34 -11.98 0.95
CA ARG A 12 -5.72 -13.19 0.41
C ARG A 12 -6.80 -14.25 0.11
N GLY A 13 -6.84 -14.72 -1.13
CA GLY A 13 -7.81 -15.73 -1.60
C GLY A 13 -9.10 -15.17 -2.21
N LYS A 14 -9.29 -13.85 -2.21
CA LYS A 14 -10.33 -13.19 -3.01
C LYS A 14 -9.75 -12.56 -4.28
N ASP A 15 -8.62 -11.87 -4.14
CA ASP A 15 -8.03 -11.11 -5.25
C ASP A 15 -6.50 -11.00 -5.10
N GLU A 16 -5.77 -12.08 -5.40
CA GLU A 16 -4.29 -12.07 -5.37
C GLU A 16 -3.68 -11.13 -6.42
N GLU A 17 -4.31 -10.99 -7.59
CA GLU A 17 -3.89 -10.08 -8.66
C GLU A 17 -3.92 -8.62 -8.17
N ASN A 18 -4.97 -8.23 -7.45
CA ASN A 18 -5.12 -6.88 -6.92
C ASN A 18 -4.06 -6.47 -5.87
N VAL A 19 -3.39 -7.43 -5.22
CA VAL A 19 -2.33 -7.12 -4.24
C VAL A 19 -1.07 -6.61 -4.95
N GLY A 20 -0.73 -7.19 -6.10
CA GLY A 20 0.39 -6.74 -6.94
C GLY A 20 0.15 -5.34 -7.50
N ASP A 21 -1.00 -5.13 -8.13
CA ASP A 21 -1.42 -3.83 -8.64
C ASP A 21 -1.49 -2.75 -7.56
N LEU A 22 -1.93 -3.11 -6.35
CA LEU A 22 -1.95 -2.19 -5.21
C LEU A 22 -0.54 -1.75 -4.81
N ALA A 23 0.44 -2.66 -4.85
CA ALA A 23 1.81 -2.35 -4.50
C ALA A 23 2.45 -1.40 -5.51
N GLU A 24 2.30 -1.67 -6.82
CA GLU A 24 2.77 -0.79 -7.88
C GLU A 24 2.09 0.59 -7.82
N PHE A 25 0.78 0.61 -7.55
CA PHE A 25 0.03 1.85 -7.39
C PHE A 25 0.55 2.70 -6.22
N LEU A 26 0.86 2.07 -5.08
CA LEU A 26 1.35 2.75 -3.89
C LEU A 26 2.79 3.25 -4.08
N GLU A 27 3.67 2.46 -4.70
CA GLU A 27 5.04 2.85 -4.98
C GLU A 27 5.09 4.08 -5.92
N GLY A 28 4.31 4.05 -7.01
CA GLY A 28 4.24 5.16 -7.96
C GLY A 28 3.53 6.43 -7.45
N ARG A 29 2.61 6.31 -6.48
CA ARG A 29 1.86 7.45 -5.92
C ARG A 29 2.52 8.09 -4.71
N ALA A 30 3.17 7.30 -3.87
CA ALA A 30 3.63 7.75 -2.56
C ALA A 30 5.14 7.97 -2.48
N ASP A 31 5.92 7.69 -3.54
CA ASP A 31 7.39 7.82 -3.54
C ASP A 31 8.01 7.03 -2.36
N VAL A 32 7.46 5.83 -2.12
CA VAL A 32 7.84 4.95 -1.01
C VAL A 32 8.17 3.58 -1.55
N THR A 33 9.10 2.89 -0.92
CA THR A 33 9.39 1.50 -1.25
C THR A 33 8.31 0.61 -0.65
N VAL A 34 7.65 -0.20 -1.47
CA VAL A 34 6.60 -1.11 -1.01
C VAL A 34 7.16 -2.54 -0.94
N ASP A 35 6.98 -3.19 0.19
CA ASP A 35 7.40 -4.55 0.45
C ASP A 35 6.15 -5.39 0.68
N VAL A 36 5.80 -6.24 -0.27
CA VAL A 36 4.63 -7.11 -0.18
C VAL A 36 5.07 -8.46 0.35
N THR A 37 4.51 -8.83 1.49
CA THR A 37 4.64 -10.17 2.06
C THR A 37 3.34 -10.93 1.89
N SER A 38 3.37 -12.19 2.31
CA SER A 38 2.22 -13.10 2.28
C SER A 38 0.96 -12.54 2.98
N ASP A 39 1.13 -11.72 4.01
CA ASP A 39 0.03 -11.29 4.90
C ASP A 39 -0.01 -9.78 5.10
N GLU A 40 1.05 -9.08 4.71
CA GLU A 40 1.26 -7.68 5.06
C GLU A 40 1.93 -6.92 3.91
N ILE A 41 1.48 -5.69 3.67
CA ILE A 41 2.17 -4.71 2.81
C ILE A 41 2.87 -3.72 3.73
N THR A 42 4.20 -3.64 3.61
CA THR A 42 5.03 -2.70 4.35
C THR A 42 5.47 -1.56 3.44
N LEU A 43 5.06 -0.33 3.75
CA LEU A 43 5.55 0.87 3.08
C LEU A 43 6.72 1.44 3.86
N LYS A 44 7.89 1.54 3.21
CA LYS A 44 9.12 2.08 3.78
C LYS A 44 9.39 3.46 3.15
N TYR A 45 9.61 4.48 3.98
CA TYR A 45 9.92 5.82 3.51
C TYR A 45 11.09 6.42 4.28
N GLU A 46 11.79 7.35 3.61
CA GLU A 46 12.98 8.00 4.15
C GLU A 46 12.68 8.79 5.43
N GLU A 47 13.59 8.66 6.39
CA GLU A 47 13.51 9.33 7.68
C GLU A 47 13.91 10.80 7.50
N GLY A 48 12.92 11.69 7.53
CA GLY A 48 13.10 13.13 7.28
C GLY A 48 12.17 13.70 6.20
N LYS A 49 11.64 12.85 5.30
CA LYS A 49 10.49 13.21 4.46
C LYS A 49 9.19 13.02 5.24
N LYS A 50 8.20 13.89 5.02
CA LYS A 50 6.83 13.64 5.46
C LYS A 50 6.32 12.40 4.73
N GLY A 51 6.42 11.24 5.38
CA GLY A 51 5.83 10.01 4.86
C GLY A 51 4.32 10.17 4.60
N PRO A 52 3.73 9.28 3.80
CA PRO A 52 2.31 9.33 3.51
C PRO A 52 1.51 9.25 4.81
N SER A 53 0.73 10.29 5.09
CA SER A 53 -0.15 10.28 6.26
C SER A 53 -1.17 9.15 6.12
N ARG A 54 -1.59 8.52 7.24
CA ARG A 54 -2.61 7.46 7.22
C ARG A 54 -3.89 7.88 6.47
N SER A 55 -4.28 9.16 6.57
CA SER A 55 -5.40 9.73 5.82
C SER A 55 -5.17 9.73 4.30
N HIS A 56 -3.96 10.04 3.85
CA HIS A 56 -3.58 10.01 2.44
C HIS A 56 -3.59 8.56 1.90
N LEU A 57 -3.02 7.63 2.67
CA LEU A 57 -3.05 6.20 2.38
C LEU A 57 -4.48 5.66 2.24
N ARG A 58 -5.39 6.05 3.14
CA ARG A 58 -6.82 5.70 3.03
C ARG A 58 -7.46 6.19 1.74
N VAL A 59 -7.14 7.41 1.29
CA VAL A 59 -7.67 7.96 0.03
C VAL A 59 -7.10 7.21 -1.17
N LEU A 60 -5.81 6.88 -1.16
CA LEU A 60 -5.17 6.10 -2.21
C LEU A 60 -5.77 4.69 -2.31
N LEU A 61 -5.93 4.01 -1.18
CA LEU A 61 -6.56 2.69 -1.11
C LEU A 61 -7.99 2.73 -1.66
N ARG A 62 -8.79 3.73 -1.26
CA ARG A 62 -10.16 3.89 -1.81
C ARG A 62 -10.15 4.16 -3.31
N LYS A 63 -9.24 5.00 -3.81
CA LYS A 63 -9.10 5.27 -5.25
C LYS A 63 -8.73 4.03 -6.03
N PHE A 64 -7.88 3.18 -5.46
CA PHE A 64 -7.50 1.91 -6.06
C PHE A 64 -8.70 0.96 -6.13
N LEU A 65 -9.40 0.75 -5.01
CA LEU A 65 -10.60 -0.08 -4.96
C LEU A 65 -11.69 0.39 -5.93
N HIS A 66 -11.89 1.71 -6.05
CA HIS A 66 -12.88 2.28 -6.98
C HIS A 66 -12.49 2.18 -8.47
N LYS A 67 -11.21 1.93 -8.76
CA LYS A 67 -10.70 1.75 -10.13
C LYS A 67 -10.76 0.29 -10.59
N ALA A 68 -10.87 -0.64 -9.64
CA ALA A 68 -11.00 -2.07 -9.89
C ALA A 68 -12.47 -2.49 -10.12
N GLU A 69 -13.44 -1.60 -9.84
CA GLU A 69 -14.84 -1.68 -10.29
C GLU A 69 -15.01 -1.07 -11.69
#